data_AF-A0A2N6IJK4-F1
#
_entry.id   AF-A0A2N6IJK4-F1
#
_cell.length_a   1.000
_cell.length_b   1.000
_cell.length_c   1.000
_cell.angle_alpha   90.00
_cell.angle_beta   90.00
_cell.angle_gamma   90.00
#
_symmetry.space_group_name_H-M   'P 1'
#
loop_
_entity.id
_entity.type
_entity.pdbx_description
1 polymer ?
#
loop_
_entity_poly.entity_id
_entity_poly.type
_entity_poly.pdbx_seq_one_letter_code
_entity_poly.pdbx_strand_id
1 'polypeptide(L)'
;MKTKIMAVTFVLAALTVAGSAHADDYKKNYCSNQAYVAGASKYPHLHCDKDFFVYSSSSSKHTDMARGDVQYCSNTRAVLDEIKALGPTKIIGYNDVLNDTLAFARVYCKKE
;
A
#
# COMPACT_ATOMS: atom_id res chain seq x y z
N MET A 1 -9.18 -6.18 -61.54
CA MET A 1 -9.80 -7.18 -60.63
C MET A 1 -9.61 -6.70 -59.20
N LYS A 2 -10.70 -6.63 -58.42
CA LYS A 2 -10.73 -6.12 -57.03
C LYS A 2 -10.61 -7.30 -56.04
N THR A 3 -9.58 -7.35 -55.19
CA THR A 3 -9.59 -8.20 -53.99
C THR A 3 -8.63 -7.61 -52.93
N LYS A 4 -9.16 -6.70 -52.08
CA LYS A 4 -9.51 -6.88 -50.66
C LYS A 4 -8.31 -7.03 -49.71
N ILE A 5 -7.98 -5.92 -49.06
CA ILE A 5 -7.14 -5.79 -47.86
C ILE A 5 -7.82 -6.58 -46.74
N MET A 6 -7.18 -7.63 -46.22
CA MET A 6 -7.58 -8.28 -44.96
C MET A 6 -6.78 -7.67 -43.82
N ALA A 7 -7.42 -6.77 -43.07
CA ALA A 7 -6.94 -6.34 -41.77
C ALA A 7 -7.27 -7.44 -40.75
N VAL A 8 -6.25 -8.03 -40.14
CA VAL A 8 -6.40 -8.94 -38.99
C VAL A 8 -6.34 -8.09 -37.73
N THR A 9 -7.50 -7.75 -37.19
CA THR A 9 -7.61 -7.04 -35.91
C THR A 9 -7.52 -8.07 -34.78
N PHE A 10 -6.37 -8.12 -34.10
CA PHE A 10 -6.23 -8.83 -32.83
C PHE A 10 -6.95 -8.01 -31.75
N VAL A 11 -8.17 -8.42 -31.38
CA VAL A 11 -8.89 -7.83 -30.25
C VAL A 11 -8.26 -8.36 -28.97
N LEU A 12 -7.43 -7.53 -28.33
CA LEU A 12 -6.90 -7.79 -27.00
C LEU A 12 -8.04 -7.59 -26.00
N ALA A 13 -8.66 -8.68 -25.55
CA ALA A 13 -9.66 -8.65 -24.49
C ALA A 13 -8.97 -8.30 -23.16
N ALA A 14 -8.93 -7.01 -22.83
CA ALA A 14 -8.58 -6.55 -21.49
C ALA A 14 -9.72 -6.96 -20.54
N LEU A 15 -9.51 -8.03 -19.78
CA LEU A 15 -10.33 -8.33 -18.61
C LEU A 15 -10.10 -7.22 -17.58
N THR A 16 -10.97 -6.21 -17.59
CA THR A 16 -11.07 -5.28 -16.48
C THR A 16 -11.81 -5.99 -15.35
N VAL A 17 -11.05 -6.65 -14.47
CA VAL A 17 -11.57 -7.08 -13.18
C VAL A 17 -11.77 -5.81 -12.35
N ALA A 18 -12.92 -5.17 -12.49
CA ALA A 18 -13.38 -4.16 -11.55
C ALA A 18 -13.77 -4.90 -10.26
N GLY A 19 -12.77 -5.20 -9.43
CA GLY A 19 -13.00 -5.68 -8.07
C GLY A 19 -13.70 -4.58 -7.28
N SER A 20 -14.83 -4.91 -6.67
CA SER A 20 -15.48 -4.05 -5.68
C SER A 20 -14.45 -3.68 -4.59
N ALA A 21 -14.31 -2.38 -4.33
CA ALA A 21 -13.47 -1.86 -3.26
C ALA A 21 -14.10 -2.20 -1.90
N HIS A 22 -13.98 -3.44 -1.47
CA HIS A 22 -14.23 -3.82 -0.09
C HIS A 22 -13.03 -3.36 0.75
N ALA A 23 -13.29 -2.83 1.94
CA ALA A 23 -12.25 -2.56 2.93
C ALA A 23 -11.45 -3.84 3.14
N ASP A 24 -10.16 -3.81 2.81
CA ASP A 24 -9.31 -4.96 2.94
C ASP A 24 -8.97 -5.23 4.41
N ASP A 25 -8.68 -6.47 4.77
CA ASP A 25 -8.19 -6.79 6.11
C ASP A 25 -6.70 -6.42 6.18
N TYR A 26 -6.42 -5.13 6.40
CA TYR A 26 -5.06 -4.60 6.33
C TYR A 26 -4.14 -5.25 7.35
N LYS A 27 -4.66 -5.55 8.55
CA LYS A 27 -3.94 -6.31 9.58
C LYS A 27 -3.50 -7.68 9.06
N LYS A 28 -4.39 -8.43 8.43
CA LYS A 28 -4.07 -9.74 7.87
C LYS A 28 -3.12 -9.66 6.68
N ASN A 29 -3.33 -8.70 5.77
CA ASN A 29 -2.67 -8.69 4.47
C ASN A 29 -1.33 -7.94 4.44
N TYR A 30 -1.14 -6.96 5.32
CA TYR A 30 0.06 -6.11 5.31
C TYR A 30 0.81 -6.08 6.64
N CYS A 31 0.27 -6.67 7.71
CA CYS A 31 0.89 -6.56 9.05
C CYS A 31 1.09 -7.91 9.74
N SER A 32 1.17 -9.00 8.98
CA SER A 32 1.37 -10.36 9.51
C SER A 32 0.40 -10.71 10.64
N ASN A 33 -0.85 -10.21 10.55
CA ASN A 33 -1.89 -10.34 11.57
C ASN A 33 -1.55 -9.71 12.94
N GLN A 34 -0.61 -8.77 12.98
CA GLN A 34 -0.25 -7.99 14.17
C GLN A 34 -0.94 -6.63 14.15
N ALA A 35 -1.33 -6.14 15.33
CA ALA A 35 -1.82 -4.76 15.46
C ALA A 35 -0.71 -3.74 15.17
N TYR A 36 0.55 -4.09 15.44
CA TYR A 36 1.68 -3.20 15.24
C TYR A 36 2.80 -3.93 14.50
N VAL A 37 3.30 -3.33 13.42
CA VAL A 37 4.55 -3.77 12.79
C VAL A 37 5.68 -2.92 13.31
N ALA A 38 6.65 -3.63 13.88
CA ALA A 38 7.79 -3.11 14.60
C ALA A 38 7.45 -2.30 15.86
N GLY A 39 8.22 -2.51 16.92
CA GLY A 39 8.26 -1.64 18.08
C GLY A 39 7.05 -1.61 19.02
N ALA A 40 5.86 -2.07 18.62
CA ALA A 40 4.61 -1.95 19.36
C ALA A 40 4.39 -0.53 19.94
N SER A 41 4.79 -0.30 21.19
CA SER A 41 4.74 1.02 21.85
C SER A 41 5.85 2.00 21.44
N LYS A 42 6.83 1.57 20.63
CA LYS A 42 7.93 2.40 20.13
C LYS A 42 7.61 2.97 18.76
N TYR A 43 8.09 4.19 18.49
CA TYR A 43 7.89 4.90 17.23
C TYR A 43 9.21 4.99 16.44
N PRO A 44 9.14 5.10 15.11
CA PRO A 44 7.94 4.95 14.29
C PRO A 44 7.52 3.48 14.12
N HIS A 45 6.23 3.24 13.86
CA HIS A 45 5.66 1.91 13.59
C HIS A 45 4.46 1.96 12.65
N LEU A 46 4.05 0.80 12.11
CA LEU A 46 2.75 0.67 11.44
C LEU A 46 1.71 0.17 12.45
N HIS A 47 0.55 0.81 12.48
CA HIS A 47 -0.61 0.38 13.22
C HIS A 47 -1.68 -0.09 12.22
N CYS A 48 -2.16 -1.31 12.41
CA CYS A 48 -3.01 -1.98 11.46
C CYS A 48 -4.20 -2.63 12.17
N ASP A 49 -5.37 -2.50 11.56
CA ASP A 49 -6.56 -3.24 11.93
C ASP A 49 -7.29 -3.70 10.67
N LYS A 50 -8.46 -4.31 10.82
CA LYS A 50 -9.28 -4.84 9.74
C LYS A 50 -9.78 -3.76 8.77
N ASP A 51 -9.66 -2.48 9.09
CA ASP A 51 -10.17 -1.39 8.27
C ASP A 51 -9.23 -0.17 8.23
N PHE A 52 -8.06 -0.20 8.86
CA PHE A 52 -7.08 0.87 8.68
C PHE A 52 -5.65 0.38 8.59
N PHE A 53 -4.84 1.19 7.90
CA PHE A 53 -3.40 1.05 7.81
C PHE A 53 -2.77 2.42 8.03
N VAL A 54 -2.05 2.58 9.13
CA VAL A 54 -1.58 3.87 9.64
C VAL A 54 -0.10 3.80 9.95
N TYR A 55 0.64 4.84 9.56
CA TYR A 55 2.01 5.04 10.04
C TYR A 55 2.00 6.03 11.19
N SER A 56 2.57 5.62 12.33
CA SER A 56 2.69 6.46 13.52
C SER A 56 4.15 6.87 13.69
N SER A 57 4.45 8.15 13.54
CA SER A 57 5.82 8.68 13.70
C SER A 57 6.12 9.13 15.14
N SER A 58 5.07 9.40 15.92
CA SER A 58 5.09 9.66 17.37
C SER A 58 3.71 9.40 17.97
N SER A 59 3.56 9.58 19.29
CA SER A 59 2.27 9.39 19.99
C SER A 59 1.15 10.34 19.57
N SER A 60 1.45 11.42 18.85
CA SER A 60 0.48 12.41 18.38
C SER A 60 0.48 12.59 16.87
N LYS A 61 1.32 11.83 16.15
CA LYS A 61 1.50 11.96 14.71
C LYS A 61 1.20 10.64 14.03
N HIS A 62 -0.01 10.57 13.49
CA HIS A 62 -0.54 9.43 12.75
C HIS A 62 -0.86 9.87 11.33
N THR A 63 -0.41 9.07 10.36
CA THR A 63 -0.65 9.29 8.94
C THR A 63 -1.45 8.12 8.40
N ASP A 64 -2.72 8.34 8.12
CA ASP A 64 -3.61 7.35 7.52
C ASP A 64 -3.14 7.07 6.07
N MET A 65 -2.81 5.81 5.78
CA MET A 65 -2.56 5.32 4.42
C MET A 65 -3.78 4.60 3.86
N ALA A 66 -4.59 3.98 4.74
CA ALA A 66 -5.92 3.50 4.40
C ALA A 66 -6.87 3.63 5.59
N ARG A 67 -8.16 3.88 5.30
CA ARG A 67 -9.26 3.82 6.25
C ARG A 67 -10.54 3.41 5.52
N GLY A 68 -11.13 2.29 5.93
CA GLY A 68 -12.21 1.62 5.20
C GLY A 68 -11.77 1.21 3.79
N ASP A 69 -12.56 1.63 2.82
CA ASP A 69 -12.36 1.45 1.38
C ASP A 69 -11.50 2.55 0.73
N VAL A 70 -11.10 3.57 1.49
CA VAL A 70 -10.29 4.69 0.99
C VAL A 70 -8.80 4.43 1.18
N GLN A 71 -8.01 4.59 0.12
CA GLN A 71 -6.54 4.57 0.16
C GLN A 71 -5.96 5.94 -0.15
N TYR A 72 -5.07 6.41 0.72
CA TYR A 72 -4.45 7.74 0.68
C TYR A 72 -3.04 7.64 0.06
N CYS A 73 -2.97 7.47 -1.26
CA CYS A 73 -1.69 7.21 -1.92
C CYS A 73 -0.65 8.34 -1.83
N SER A 74 -1.09 9.61 -1.71
CA SER A 74 -0.17 10.72 -1.40
C SER A 74 0.51 10.53 -0.05
N ASN A 75 -0.24 10.09 0.96
CA ASN A 75 0.26 9.84 2.30
C ASN A 75 1.21 8.64 2.31
N THR A 76 0.84 7.55 1.63
CA THR A 76 1.71 6.37 1.49
C THR A 76 3.07 6.72 0.87
N ARG A 77 3.09 7.57 -0.17
CA ARG A 77 4.35 8.02 -0.77
C ARG A 77 5.18 8.87 0.19
N ALA A 78 4.56 9.83 0.87
CA ALA A 78 5.24 10.65 1.88
C ALA A 78 5.84 9.78 3.02
N VAL A 79 5.09 8.78 3.48
CA VAL A 79 5.54 7.81 4.50
C VAL A 79 6.73 6.99 3.99
N LEU A 80 6.70 6.51 2.74
CA LEU A 80 7.82 5.78 2.16
C LEU A 80 9.09 6.63 2.09
N ASP A 81 8.97 7.91 1.74
CA ASP A 81 10.10 8.82 1.70
C ASP A 81 10.65 9.11 3.10
N GLU A 82 9.77 9.30 4.09
CA GLU A 82 10.15 9.45 5.50
C GLU A 82 10.89 8.22 6.03
N ILE A 83 10.33 7.01 5.83
CA ILE A 83 10.94 5.75 6.27
C ILE A 83 12.35 5.62 5.72
N LYS A 84 12.52 5.82 4.40
CA LYS A 84 13.83 5.75 3.73
C LYS A 84 14.81 6.79 4.25
N ALA A 85 14.35 8.02 4.51
CA ALA A 85 15.18 9.10 5.03
C ALA A 85 15.66 8.83 6.46
N LEU A 86 14.81 8.24 7.31
CA LEU A 86 15.14 7.85 8.68
C LEU A 86 16.12 6.66 8.73
N GLY A 87 15.89 5.66 7.88
CA GLY A 87 16.76 4.50 7.75
C GLY A 87 16.78 3.55 8.97
N PRO A 88 17.62 2.50 8.93
CA PRO A 88 17.61 1.41 9.90
C PRO A 88 18.13 1.78 11.30
N THR A 89 18.79 2.92 11.45
CA THR A 89 19.30 3.38 12.75
C THR A 89 18.25 4.10 13.58
N LYS A 90 17.18 4.59 12.95
CA LYS A 90 16.09 5.34 13.60
C LYS A 90 14.80 4.54 13.70
N ILE A 91 14.62 3.55 12.84
CA ILE A 91 13.41 2.72 12.80
C ILE A 91 13.76 1.31 13.29
N ILE A 92 13.21 0.94 14.44
CA ILE A 92 13.21 -0.45 14.89
C ILE A 92 12.41 -1.26 13.87
N GLY A 93 12.91 -2.42 13.44
CA GLY A 93 12.21 -3.22 12.43
C GLY A 93 12.06 -2.51 11.08
N TYR A 94 13.03 -1.66 10.71
CA TYR A 94 13.04 -0.88 9.47
C TYR A 94 12.62 -1.66 8.23
N ASN A 95 13.16 -2.88 8.04
CA ASN A 95 12.83 -3.69 6.87
C ASN A 95 11.36 -4.11 6.86
N ASP A 96 10.77 -4.43 8.01
CA ASP A 96 9.37 -4.85 8.10
C ASP A 96 8.46 -3.65 7.77
N VAL A 97 8.69 -2.51 8.43
CA VAL A 97 7.96 -1.27 8.18
C VAL A 97 8.06 -0.83 6.71
N LEU A 98 9.26 -0.89 6.13
CA LEU A 98 9.48 -0.55 4.73
C LEU A 98 8.80 -1.54 3.78
N ASN A 99 8.97 -2.85 4.00
CA ASN A 99 8.46 -3.89 3.11
C ASN A 99 6.93 -3.91 3.10
N ASP A 100 6.30 -3.79 4.26
CA ASP A 100 4.84 -3.77 4.39
C ASP A 100 4.24 -2.52 3.76
N THR A 101 4.88 -1.35 3.95
CA THR A 101 4.47 -0.11 3.28
C THR A 101 4.64 -0.20 1.75
N LEU A 102 5.75 -0.79 1.27
CA LEU A 102 5.97 -1.01 -0.16
C LEU A 102 4.97 -2.02 -0.75
N ALA A 103 4.63 -3.08 -0.01
CA ALA A 103 3.64 -4.07 -0.44
C ALA A 103 2.27 -3.42 -0.59
N PHE A 104 1.82 -2.64 0.40
CA PHE A 104 0.60 -1.85 0.33
C PHE A 104 0.62 -0.90 -0.88
N ALA A 105 1.69 -0.13 -1.05
CA ALA A 105 1.83 0.81 -2.15
C ALA A 105 1.71 0.11 -3.52
N ARG A 106 2.32 -1.07 -3.69
CA ARG A 106 2.25 -1.81 -4.98
C ARG A 106 0.83 -2.26 -5.33
N VAL A 107 0.01 -2.58 -4.35
CA VAL A 107 -1.36 -3.04 -4.57
C VAL A 107 -2.31 -1.87 -4.87
N TYR A 108 -2.26 -0.82 -4.05
CA TYR A 108 -3.26 0.27 -4.12
C TYR A 108 -2.78 1.52 -4.84
N CYS A 109 -1.48 1.81 -4.75
CA CYS A 109 -0.91 3.05 -5.24
C CYS A 109 -0.11 2.78 -6.51
N LYS A 110 -0.80 2.88 -7.64
CA LYS A 110 -0.17 2.84 -8.96
C LYS A 110 1.01 3.82 -8.98
N LYS A 111 2.11 3.42 -9.61
CA LYS A 111 3.18 4.37 -9.98
C LYS A 111 2.55 5.41 -10.90
N GLU A 112 2.66 6.68 -10.50
CA GLU A 112 2.43 7.82 -11.40
C GLU A 112 3.56 7.91 -12.43
#